data_AF-A0A348APF4-F1
#
_entry.id   AF-A0A348APF4-F1
#
_cell.length_a   1.000
_cell.length_b   1.000
_cell.length_c   1.000
_cell.angle_alpha   90.00
_cell.angle_beta   90.00
_cell.angle_gamma   90.00
#
_symmetry.space_group_name_H-M   'P 1'
#
loop_
_entity.id
_entity.type
_entity.pdbx_description
1 polymer ?
#
loop_
_entity_poly.entity_id
_entity_poly.type
_entity_poly.pdbx_seq_one_letter_code
_entity_poly.pdbx_strand_id
1 'polypeptide(L)'
;MKIFGRFIFVVTICLLCSTNLLGCGFFSGPAPKPEIGPAGTPVESKPNPPLLERFWSAPAELYDMEATAGVVFEGINREDWTKAQLGLSTMQTLWEKTKAIVGEKKGVKEGEAAIQKLSVGIGEKKITESYESLNKFMSSVSDIGKSYKLSPVADIITLGNAVRNVSFYVEDKNWRKAAVKVEELEGTWEQVKPAMEQVGILGEVTKTHATVKQIKDAVNAENKGSFSDQLASINESLGRIRNFFRGR
;
A
#
# COMPACT_ATOMS: atom_id res chain seq x y z
N MET A 1 59.61 -45.69 -18.09
CA MET A 1 58.60 -45.14 -19.02
C MET A 1 57.17 -45.50 -18.56
N LYS A 2 56.77 -45.06 -17.36
CA LYS A 2 55.48 -45.42 -16.70
C LYS A 2 54.61 -44.21 -16.33
N ILE A 3 54.97 -43.02 -16.82
CA ILE A 3 54.31 -41.75 -16.44
C ILE A 3 53.34 -41.26 -17.53
N PHE A 4 53.50 -41.69 -18.78
CA PHE A 4 52.65 -41.26 -19.90
C PHE A 4 51.25 -41.91 -19.93
N GLY A 5 51.10 -43.12 -19.37
CA GLY A 5 49.82 -43.86 -19.39
C GLY A 5 48.78 -43.39 -18.36
N ARG A 6 49.20 -42.65 -17.32
CA ARG A 6 48.27 -42.14 -16.29
C ARG A 6 47.60 -40.82 -16.70
N PHE A 7 48.23 -40.02 -17.57
CA PHE A 7 47.67 -38.74 -18.00
C PHE A 7 46.55 -38.90 -19.04
N ILE A 8 46.67 -39.89 -19.93
CA ILE A 8 45.65 -40.19 -20.95
C ILE A 8 44.38 -40.79 -20.31
N PHE A 9 44.51 -41.50 -19.19
CA PHE A 9 43.37 -42.10 -18.49
C PHE A 9 42.51 -41.06 -17.75
N VAL A 10 43.12 -40.00 -17.20
CA VAL A 10 42.39 -38.94 -16.47
C VAL A 10 41.66 -37.99 -17.44
N VAL A 11 42.26 -37.70 -18.59
CA VAL A 11 41.63 -36.83 -19.61
C VAL A 11 40.44 -37.53 -20.29
N THR A 12 40.50 -38.85 -20.47
CA THR A 12 39.40 -39.63 -21.08
C THR A 12 38.18 -39.77 -20.15
N ILE A 13 38.38 -39.82 -18.83
CA ILE A 13 37.28 -39.86 -17.84
C ILE A 13 36.58 -38.50 -17.72
N CYS A 14 37.31 -37.37 -17.83
CA CYS A 14 36.68 -36.05 -17.83
C CYS A 14 35.85 -35.74 -19.10
N LEU A 15 36.22 -36.32 -20.25
CA LEU A 15 35.43 -36.18 -21.49
C LEU A 15 34.21 -37.12 -21.56
N LEU A 16 34.17 -38.22 -20.80
CA LEU A 16 33.00 -39.12 -20.75
C LEU A 16 31.95 -38.72 -19.70
N CYS A 17 32.29 -37.86 -18.74
CA CYS A 17 31.32 -37.32 -17.78
C CYS A 17 30.51 -36.11 -18.31
N SER A 18 30.82 -35.58 -19.49
CA SER A 18 30.16 -34.40 -20.06
C SER A 18 29.00 -34.72 -21.03
N THR A 19 28.68 -36.00 -21.26
CA THR A 19 27.67 -36.40 -22.27
C THR A 19 26.45 -37.15 -21.73
N ASN A 20 26.25 -37.23 -20.40
CA ASN A 20 25.11 -37.94 -19.78
C ASN A 20 24.22 -37.08 -18.84
N LEU A 21 24.06 -35.79 -19.14
CA LEU A 21 23.00 -34.95 -18.53
C LEU A 21 21.99 -34.41 -19.56
N LEU A 22 21.84 -35.08 -20.70
CA LEU A 22 20.68 -34.92 -21.59
C LEU A 22 19.57 -35.88 -21.14
N GLY A 23 19.07 -35.63 -19.93
CA GLY A 23 17.84 -36.23 -19.41
C GLY A 23 16.65 -35.34 -19.71
N CYS A 24 15.80 -35.83 -20.61
CA CYS A 24 14.47 -35.37 -20.99
C CYS A 24 13.75 -34.37 -20.05
N GLY A 25 13.41 -33.20 -20.58
CA GLY A 25 12.45 -32.29 -19.94
C GLY A 25 11.78 -31.29 -20.90
N PHE A 26 11.98 -31.40 -22.22
CA PHE A 26 11.44 -30.44 -23.19
C PHE A 26 9.94 -30.62 -23.50
N PHE A 27 9.21 -31.46 -22.74
CA PHE A 27 7.76 -31.61 -22.83
C PHE A 27 7.14 -31.87 -21.44
N SER A 28 7.25 -30.90 -20.55
CA SER A 28 6.32 -30.75 -19.43
C SER A 28 6.13 -29.25 -19.18
N GLY A 29 5.15 -28.66 -19.87
CA GLY A 29 4.60 -27.39 -19.44
C GLY A 29 4.16 -27.49 -17.97
N PRO A 30 4.11 -26.36 -17.23
CA PRO A 30 3.67 -26.40 -15.84
C PRO A 30 2.31 -27.09 -15.79
N ALA A 31 2.23 -28.16 -15.00
CA ALA A 31 0.99 -28.88 -14.78
C ALA A 31 -0.09 -27.86 -14.39
N PRO A 32 -1.28 -27.88 -15.03
CA PRO A 32 -2.36 -26.99 -14.64
C PRO A 32 -2.65 -27.23 -13.15
N LYS A 33 -2.68 -26.15 -12.36
CA LYS A 33 -3.07 -26.22 -10.96
C LYS A 33 -4.45 -26.92 -10.87
N PRO A 34 -4.66 -27.82 -9.91
CA PRO A 34 -5.99 -28.35 -9.63
C PRO A 34 -6.94 -27.18 -9.34
N GLU A 35 -8.04 -27.08 -10.08
CA GLU A 35 -8.97 -25.95 -10.00
C GLU A 35 -9.91 -25.98 -8.78
N ILE A 36 -9.83 -26.98 -7.89
CA ILE A 36 -10.82 -27.10 -6.82
C ILE A 36 -10.19 -27.54 -5.50
N GLY A 37 -10.01 -26.59 -4.59
CA GLY A 37 -9.96 -26.84 -3.15
C GLY A 37 -11.37 -26.66 -2.56
N PRO A 38 -11.67 -27.24 -1.37
CA PRO A 38 -13.03 -27.37 -0.83
C PRO A 38 -13.65 -26.08 -0.29
N ALA A 39 -13.07 -24.91 -0.55
CA ALA A 39 -13.57 -23.62 -0.10
C ALA A 39 -14.01 -22.80 -1.33
N GLY A 40 -15.33 -22.61 -1.44
CA GLY A 40 -16.10 -21.57 -2.15
C GLY A 40 -15.52 -20.92 -3.41
N THR A 41 -16.38 -20.73 -4.41
CA THR A 41 -16.11 -19.99 -5.66
C THR A 41 -15.17 -18.78 -5.43
N PRO A 42 -14.06 -18.68 -6.18
CA PRO A 42 -13.24 -17.48 -6.16
C PRO A 42 -14.14 -16.30 -6.52
N VAL A 43 -14.06 -15.22 -5.72
CA VAL A 43 -14.68 -13.94 -6.08
C VAL A 43 -14.23 -13.62 -7.51
N GLU A 44 -15.19 -13.43 -8.44
CA GLU A 44 -14.93 -13.03 -9.82
C GLU A 44 -14.21 -11.67 -9.84
N SER A 45 -12.89 -11.68 -9.67
CA SER A 45 -12.05 -10.52 -9.92
C SER A 45 -11.89 -10.42 -11.43
N LYS A 46 -12.46 -9.36 -12.03
CA LYS A 46 -12.22 -9.04 -13.44
C LYS A 46 -10.71 -9.06 -13.74
N PRO A 47 -10.31 -9.52 -14.94
CA PRO A 47 -8.91 -9.58 -15.31
C PRO A 47 -8.27 -8.20 -15.20
N ASN A 48 -6.98 -8.21 -14.84
CA ASN A 48 -6.19 -6.99 -14.82
C ASN A 48 -6.25 -6.28 -16.18
N PRO A 49 -6.22 -4.93 -16.22
CA PRO A 49 -6.24 -4.19 -17.48
C PRO A 49 -5.09 -4.60 -18.41
N PRO A 50 -5.24 -4.40 -19.73
CA PRO A 50 -4.20 -4.68 -20.73
C PRO A 50 -2.83 -4.14 -20.31
N LEU A 51 -1.76 -4.86 -20.66
CA LEU A 51 -0.39 -4.55 -20.20
C LEU A 51 0.00 -3.08 -20.40
N LEU A 52 -0.37 -2.47 -21.53
CA LEU A 52 -0.04 -1.08 -21.85
C LEU A 52 -0.74 -0.06 -20.95
N GLU A 53 -2.00 -0.28 -20.59
CA GLU A 53 -2.76 0.60 -19.69
C GLU A 53 -2.20 0.61 -18.27
N ARG A 54 -1.48 -0.45 -17.89
CA ARG A 54 -0.83 -0.56 -16.56
C ARG A 54 0.38 0.35 -16.42
N PHE A 55 0.92 0.88 -17.52
CA PHE A 55 2.04 1.81 -17.54
C PHE A 55 1.60 3.27 -17.71
N TRP A 56 0.29 3.53 -17.74
CA TRP A 56 -0.21 4.90 -17.67
C TRP A 56 0.01 5.49 -16.26
N SER A 57 0.21 6.81 -16.21
CA SER A 57 0.22 7.53 -14.94
C SER A 57 -1.13 7.35 -14.24
N ALA A 58 -1.09 7.23 -12.91
CA ALA A 58 -2.32 7.24 -12.12
C ALA A 58 -3.00 8.61 -12.22
N PRO A 59 -4.36 8.65 -12.29
CA PRO A 59 -5.09 9.91 -12.24
C PRO A 59 -4.72 10.72 -10.99
N ALA A 60 -4.53 12.04 -11.16
CA ALA A 60 -4.18 12.94 -10.07
C ALA A 60 -5.20 12.89 -8.93
N GLU A 61 -6.46 12.59 -9.25
CA GLU A 61 -7.57 12.49 -8.31
C GLU A 61 -7.36 11.37 -7.28
N LEU A 62 -6.63 10.30 -7.61
CA LEU A 62 -6.28 9.25 -6.62
C LEU A 62 -5.35 9.80 -5.53
N TYR A 63 -4.43 10.69 -5.89
CA TYR A 63 -3.58 11.39 -4.93
C TYR A 63 -4.37 12.45 -4.16
N ASP A 64 -5.27 13.18 -4.81
CA ASP A 64 -6.11 14.19 -4.15
C ASP A 64 -7.08 13.57 -3.13
N MET A 65 -7.55 12.34 -3.37
CA MET A 65 -8.30 11.56 -2.39
C MET A 65 -7.49 11.27 -1.13
N GLU A 66 -6.22 10.89 -1.27
CA GLU A 66 -5.34 10.65 -0.12
C GLU A 66 -5.19 11.92 0.74
N ALA A 67 -4.97 13.07 0.08
CA ALA A 67 -4.86 14.35 0.78
C ALA A 67 -6.14 14.70 1.55
N THR A 68 -7.29 14.49 0.91
CA THR A 68 -8.60 14.77 1.50
C THR A 68 -8.91 13.80 2.65
N ALA A 69 -8.45 12.56 2.59
CA ALA A 69 -8.60 11.59 3.67
C ALA A 69 -7.90 12.03 4.96
N GLY A 70 -6.74 12.69 4.86
CA GLY A 70 -6.09 13.30 6.01
C GLY A 70 -6.98 14.34 6.70
N VAL A 71 -7.64 15.21 5.93
CA VAL A 71 -8.55 16.26 6.45
C VAL A 71 -9.79 15.64 7.12
N VAL A 72 -10.41 14.65 6.48
CA VAL A 72 -11.58 13.95 7.03
C VAL A 72 -11.20 13.25 8.33
N PHE A 73 -10.07 12.53 8.34
CA PHE A 73 -9.60 11.84 9.53
C PHE A 73 -9.31 12.80 10.67
N GLU A 74 -8.64 13.92 10.42
CA GLU A 74 -8.37 14.92 11.45
C GLU A 74 -9.69 15.46 12.05
N GLY A 75 -10.70 15.70 11.22
CA GLY A 75 -12.04 16.08 11.68
C GLY A 75 -12.69 15.00 12.55
N ILE A 76 -12.65 13.73 12.13
CA ILE A 76 -13.18 12.59 12.92
C ILE A 76 -12.44 12.48 14.26
N ASN A 77 -11.11 12.48 14.22
CA ASN A 77 -10.26 12.19 15.37
C ASN A 77 -10.28 13.31 16.42
N ARG A 78 -10.57 14.55 16.00
CA ARG A 78 -10.76 15.71 16.90
C ARG A 78 -12.23 16.02 17.19
N GLU A 79 -13.15 15.20 16.71
CA GLU A 79 -14.60 15.43 16.78
C GLU A 79 -15.05 16.78 16.19
N ASP A 80 -14.26 17.35 15.27
CA ASP A 80 -14.67 18.48 14.44
C ASP A 80 -15.50 17.96 13.27
N TRP A 81 -16.77 17.67 13.57
CA TRP A 81 -17.74 17.14 12.61
C TRP A 81 -18.00 18.08 11.44
N THR A 82 -17.81 19.39 11.61
CA THR A 82 -17.92 20.37 10.53
C THR A 82 -16.79 20.17 9.52
N LYS A 83 -15.55 20.08 10.01
CA LYS A 83 -14.39 19.77 9.18
C LYS A 83 -14.50 18.39 8.53
N ALA A 84 -14.95 17.38 9.27
CA ALA A 84 -15.18 16.03 8.72
C ALA A 84 -16.20 16.05 7.58
N GLN A 85 -17.33 16.75 7.75
CA GLN A 85 -18.38 16.86 6.74
C GLN A 85 -17.92 17.62 5.49
N LEU A 86 -17.18 18.72 5.64
CA LEU A 86 -16.62 19.47 4.52
C LEU A 86 -15.59 18.64 3.74
N GLY A 87 -14.72 17.93 4.46
CA GLY A 87 -13.78 16.99 3.87
C GLY A 87 -14.49 15.85 3.12
N LEU A 88 -15.55 15.28 3.70
CA LEU A 88 -16.35 14.22 3.09
C LEU A 88 -17.03 14.71 1.80
N SER A 89 -17.61 15.89 1.80
CA SER A 89 -18.25 16.46 0.60
C SER A 89 -17.23 16.65 -0.54
N THR A 90 -16.03 17.12 -0.20
CA THR A 90 -14.92 17.22 -1.15
C THR A 90 -14.50 15.85 -1.67
N MET A 91 -14.40 14.86 -0.77
CA MET A 91 -14.05 13.48 -1.11
C MET A 91 -15.08 12.80 -2.01
N GLN A 92 -16.38 13.01 -1.76
CA GLN A 92 -17.47 12.52 -2.62
C GLN A 92 -17.39 13.14 -4.01
N THR A 93 -17.12 14.44 -4.10
CA THR A 93 -16.94 15.13 -5.39
C THR A 93 -15.74 14.59 -6.16
N LEU A 94 -14.61 14.35 -5.48
CA LEU A 94 -13.44 13.72 -6.08
C LEU A 94 -13.73 12.29 -6.53
N TRP A 95 -14.46 11.53 -5.71
CA TRP A 95 -14.83 10.15 -6.00
C TRP A 95 -15.66 10.02 -7.27
N GLU A 96 -16.69 10.86 -7.47
CA GLU A 96 -17.47 10.85 -8.71
C GLU A 96 -16.61 11.13 -9.95
N LYS A 97 -15.69 12.11 -9.85
CA LYS A 97 -14.75 12.41 -10.94
C LYS A 97 -13.82 11.24 -11.21
N THR A 98 -13.25 10.63 -10.17
CA THR A 98 -12.35 9.49 -10.32
C THR A 98 -13.06 8.29 -10.93
N LYS A 99 -14.29 7.96 -10.49
CA LYS A 99 -15.08 6.86 -11.06
C LYS A 99 -15.24 6.99 -12.58
N ALA A 100 -15.51 8.19 -13.07
CA ALA A 100 -15.63 8.46 -14.50
C ALA A 100 -14.31 8.20 -15.27
N ILE A 101 -13.16 8.42 -14.64
CA ILE A 101 -11.83 8.23 -15.24
C ILE A 101 -11.40 6.76 -15.18
N VAL A 102 -11.57 6.12 -14.02
CA VAL A 102 -11.03 4.78 -13.75
C VAL A 102 -11.94 3.66 -14.26
N GLY A 103 -13.21 3.97 -14.57
CA GLY A 103 -14.19 3.00 -15.06
C GLY A 103 -14.50 1.92 -14.03
N GLU A 104 -14.65 0.67 -14.46
CA GLU A 104 -15.06 -0.46 -13.60
C GLU A 104 -13.87 -1.23 -12.98
N LYS A 105 -12.78 -0.54 -12.62
CA LYS A 105 -11.63 -1.17 -11.97
C LYS A 105 -11.99 -1.78 -10.60
N LYS A 106 -11.19 -2.77 -10.17
CA LYS A 106 -11.28 -3.35 -8.83
C LYS A 106 -11.19 -2.24 -7.77
N GLY A 107 -12.08 -2.27 -6.78
CA GLY A 107 -12.16 -1.27 -5.72
C GLY A 107 -13.26 -0.23 -5.93
N VAL A 108 -13.81 -0.07 -7.14
CA VAL A 108 -14.87 0.93 -7.37
C VAL A 108 -16.16 0.58 -6.64
N LYS A 109 -16.62 -0.67 -6.70
CA LYS A 109 -17.84 -1.10 -6.00
C LYS A 109 -17.68 -1.04 -4.48
N GLU A 110 -16.53 -1.50 -3.98
CA GLU A 110 -16.22 -1.48 -2.56
C GLU A 110 -16.05 -0.05 -2.02
N GLY A 111 -15.44 0.83 -2.82
CA GLY A 111 -15.28 2.25 -2.53
C GLY A 111 -16.64 2.96 -2.43
N GLU A 112 -17.54 2.69 -3.36
CA GLU A 112 -18.91 3.24 -3.34
C GLU A 112 -19.65 2.86 -2.05
N ALA A 113 -19.61 1.58 -1.66
CA ALA A 113 -20.23 1.13 -0.42
C ALA A 113 -19.55 1.75 0.83
N ALA A 114 -18.23 1.91 0.80
CA ALA A 114 -17.47 2.46 1.93
C ALA A 114 -17.70 3.96 2.13
N ILE A 115 -17.75 4.76 1.06
CA ILE A 115 -17.99 6.22 1.16
C ILE A 115 -19.41 6.54 1.62
N GLN A 116 -20.39 5.70 1.27
CA GLN A 116 -21.76 5.80 1.79
C GLN A 116 -21.80 5.51 3.30
N LYS A 117 -21.11 4.45 3.76
CA LYS A 117 -20.99 4.14 5.20
C LYS A 117 -20.27 5.24 5.96
N LEU A 118 -19.21 5.81 5.38
CA LEU A 118 -18.51 6.96 5.93
C LEU A 118 -19.45 8.16 6.10
N SER A 119 -20.31 8.42 5.10
CA SER A 119 -21.30 9.50 5.17
C SER A 119 -22.30 9.31 6.30
N VAL A 120 -22.79 8.08 6.50
CA VAL A 120 -23.67 7.76 7.63
C VAL A 120 -22.94 7.94 8.95
N GLY A 121 -21.72 7.39 9.08
CA GLY A 121 -20.92 7.50 10.30
C GLY A 121 -20.65 8.95 10.70
N ILE A 122 -20.26 9.81 9.75
CA ILE A 122 -20.01 11.24 10.00
C ILE A 122 -21.32 11.95 10.35
N GLY A 123 -22.42 11.68 9.64
CA GLY A 123 -23.73 12.27 9.93
C GLY A 123 -24.27 11.91 11.31
N GLU A 124 -24.01 10.67 11.75
CA GLU A 124 -24.38 10.17 13.08
C GLU A 124 -23.32 10.47 14.16
N LYS A 125 -22.21 11.14 13.79
CA LYS A 125 -21.11 11.50 14.69
C LYS A 125 -20.48 10.31 15.42
N LYS A 126 -20.37 9.19 14.70
CA LYS A 126 -19.84 7.93 15.19
C LYS A 126 -18.36 7.80 14.87
N ILE A 127 -17.50 8.10 15.84
CA ILE A 127 -16.04 8.19 15.67
C ILE A 127 -15.46 6.90 15.06
N THR A 128 -15.70 5.75 15.70
CA THR A 128 -15.15 4.45 15.28
C THR A 128 -15.67 4.06 13.90
N GLU A 129 -16.98 4.10 13.68
CA GLU A 129 -17.57 3.74 12.38
C GLU A 129 -17.10 4.67 11.25
N SER A 130 -16.93 5.97 11.52
CA SER A 130 -16.41 6.93 10.55
C SER A 130 -14.95 6.62 10.19
N TYR A 131 -14.10 6.42 11.19
CA TYR A 131 -12.69 6.09 10.99
C TYR A 131 -12.51 4.78 10.20
N GLU A 132 -13.21 3.71 10.60
CA GLU A 132 -13.11 2.41 9.93
C GLU A 132 -13.63 2.50 8.48
N SER A 133 -14.73 3.21 8.25
CA SER A 133 -15.29 3.41 6.91
C SER A 133 -14.36 4.24 6.02
N LEU A 134 -13.70 5.27 6.57
CA LEU A 134 -12.69 6.06 5.86
C LEU A 134 -11.51 5.20 5.43
N ASN A 135 -10.95 4.41 6.34
CA ASN A 135 -9.81 3.54 6.00
C ASN A 135 -10.21 2.44 5.02
N LYS A 136 -11.43 1.91 5.13
CA LYS A 136 -11.98 0.98 4.14
C LYS A 136 -12.11 1.63 2.77
N PHE A 137 -12.66 2.83 2.69
CA PHE A 137 -12.77 3.60 1.45
C PHE A 137 -11.39 3.80 0.82
N MET A 138 -10.42 4.28 1.59
CA MET A 138 -9.05 4.48 1.10
C MET A 138 -8.37 3.17 0.71
N SER A 139 -8.67 2.04 1.36
CA SER A 139 -8.17 0.73 0.92
C SER A 139 -8.73 0.35 -0.47
N SER A 140 -9.99 0.68 -0.75
CA SER A 140 -10.57 0.53 -2.09
C SER A 140 -9.93 1.45 -3.13
N VAL A 141 -9.59 2.69 -2.76
CA VAL A 141 -8.83 3.61 -3.62
C VAL A 141 -7.41 3.08 -3.89
N SER A 142 -6.75 2.49 -2.88
CA SER A 142 -5.46 1.81 -3.04
C SER A 142 -5.57 0.62 -4.01
N ASP A 143 -6.64 -0.17 -3.93
CA ASP A 143 -6.89 -1.27 -4.87
C ASP A 143 -7.04 -0.79 -6.33
N ILE A 144 -7.63 0.38 -6.56
CA ILE A 144 -7.64 1.03 -7.88
C ILE A 144 -6.22 1.46 -8.27
N GLY A 145 -5.50 2.07 -7.32
CA GLY A 145 -4.11 2.50 -7.48
C GLY A 145 -3.16 1.39 -7.95
N LYS A 146 -3.35 0.15 -7.45
CA LYS A 146 -2.55 -1.03 -7.84
C LYS A 146 -2.64 -1.38 -9.34
N SER A 147 -3.62 -0.83 -10.05
CA SER A 147 -3.70 -1.01 -11.51
C SER A 147 -2.66 -0.20 -12.30
N TYR A 148 -2.06 0.82 -11.68
CA TYR A 148 -1.07 1.73 -12.26
C TYR A 148 0.33 1.36 -11.76
N LYS A 149 1.03 0.48 -12.49
CA LYS A 149 2.30 -0.14 -12.03
C LYS A 149 3.46 0.82 -11.84
N LEU A 150 3.43 1.98 -12.50
CA LEU A 150 4.47 3.01 -12.39
C LEU A 150 4.16 4.06 -11.32
N SER A 151 3.03 3.92 -10.63
CA SER A 151 2.57 4.88 -9.63
C SER A 151 2.63 4.27 -8.23
N PRO A 152 3.25 4.95 -7.25
CA PRO A 152 3.22 4.52 -5.86
C PRO A 152 1.94 4.97 -5.13
N VAL A 153 0.87 5.36 -5.84
CA VAL A 153 -0.33 5.90 -5.18
C VAL A 153 -0.97 4.90 -4.21
N ALA A 154 -1.00 3.61 -4.57
CA ALA A 154 -1.49 2.56 -3.70
C ALA A 154 -0.64 2.42 -2.43
N ASP A 155 0.67 2.53 -2.57
CA ASP A 155 1.65 2.46 -1.50
C ASP A 155 1.53 3.66 -0.55
N ILE A 156 1.39 4.87 -1.10
CA ILE A 156 1.18 6.10 -0.33
C ILE A 156 -0.11 6.01 0.48
N ILE A 157 -1.21 5.55 -0.14
CA ILE A 157 -2.49 5.37 0.54
C ILE A 157 -2.39 4.32 1.67
N THR A 158 -1.69 3.22 1.42
CA THR A 158 -1.52 2.14 2.40
C THR A 158 -0.77 2.64 3.63
N LEU A 159 0.31 3.39 3.40
CA LEU A 159 1.07 4.04 4.47
C LEU A 159 0.24 5.09 5.22
N GLY A 160 -0.53 5.92 4.50
CA GLY A 160 -1.44 6.88 5.09
C GLY A 160 -2.50 6.23 5.99
N ASN A 161 -3.07 5.09 5.57
CA ASN A 161 -3.98 4.30 6.41
C ASN A 161 -3.28 3.80 7.70
N ALA A 162 -2.04 3.30 7.59
CA ALA A 162 -1.28 2.83 8.73
C ALA A 162 -0.98 3.95 9.74
N VAL A 163 -0.60 5.14 9.26
CA VAL A 163 -0.41 6.33 10.12
C VAL A 163 -1.70 6.71 10.85
N ARG A 164 -2.84 6.73 10.14
CA ARG A 164 -4.16 7.00 10.74
C ARG A 164 -4.54 5.96 11.80
N ASN A 165 -4.22 4.69 11.60
CA ASN A 165 -4.44 3.64 12.59
C ASN A 165 -3.69 3.90 13.90
N VAL A 166 -2.40 4.28 13.82
CA VAL A 166 -1.62 4.62 15.02
C VAL A 166 -2.22 5.85 15.70
N SER A 167 -2.48 6.92 14.93
CA SER A 167 -3.03 8.17 15.45
C SER A 167 -4.37 8.00 16.16
N PHE A 168 -5.25 7.15 15.63
CA PHE A 168 -6.55 6.86 16.23
C PHE A 168 -6.40 6.30 17.65
N TYR A 169 -5.54 5.30 17.84
CA TYR A 169 -5.36 4.68 19.15
C TYR A 169 -4.52 5.51 20.12
N VAL A 170 -3.63 6.37 19.63
CA VAL A 170 -2.93 7.34 20.49
C VAL A 170 -3.90 8.39 21.02
N GLU A 171 -4.83 8.89 20.20
CA GLU A 171 -5.85 9.85 20.65
C GLU A 171 -6.79 9.23 21.70
N ASP A 172 -7.19 7.97 21.52
CA ASP A 172 -7.96 7.17 22.48
C ASP A 172 -7.17 6.77 23.74
N LYS A 173 -5.88 7.17 23.86
CA LYS A 173 -4.95 6.76 24.92
C LYS A 173 -4.83 5.24 25.06
N ASN A 174 -5.10 4.50 23.99
CA ASN A 174 -5.04 3.05 23.92
C ASN A 174 -3.65 2.60 23.50
N TRP A 175 -2.66 2.87 24.36
CA TRP A 175 -1.24 2.65 24.07
C TRP A 175 -0.91 1.22 23.67
N ARG A 176 -1.58 0.24 24.29
CA ARG A 176 -1.43 -1.17 23.91
C ARG A 176 -1.82 -1.44 22.46
N LYS A 177 -2.94 -0.89 21.97
CA LYS A 177 -3.32 -1.01 20.56
C LYS A 177 -2.44 -0.16 19.67
N ALA A 178 -2.06 1.05 20.11
CA ALA A 178 -1.16 1.91 19.36
C ALA A 178 0.20 1.23 19.12
N ALA A 179 0.75 0.52 20.11
CA ALA A 179 1.99 -0.25 19.98
C ALA A 179 1.86 -1.37 18.94
N VAL A 180 0.74 -2.10 18.91
CA VAL A 180 0.51 -3.08 17.83
C VAL A 180 0.44 -2.39 16.47
N LYS A 181 -0.26 -1.25 16.37
CA LYS A 181 -0.38 -0.51 15.12
C LYS A 181 0.91 0.14 14.66
N VAL A 182 1.83 0.48 15.57
CA VAL A 182 3.11 1.08 15.18
C VAL A 182 4.08 0.04 14.59
N GLU A 183 4.03 -1.20 15.06
CA GLU A 183 4.72 -2.32 14.41
C GLU A 183 4.15 -2.59 13.00
N GLU A 184 2.82 -2.54 12.85
CA GLU A 184 2.18 -2.62 11.52
C GLU A 184 2.60 -1.46 10.60
N LEU A 185 2.73 -0.24 11.14
CA LEU A 185 3.22 0.92 10.40
C LEU A 185 4.67 0.74 9.94
N GLU A 186 5.57 0.28 10.82
CA GLU A 186 6.97 0.02 10.46
C GLU A 186 7.06 -1.07 9.37
N GLY A 187 6.34 -2.18 9.54
CA GLY A 187 6.30 -3.24 8.53
C GLY A 187 5.73 -2.74 7.19
N THR A 188 4.68 -1.92 7.23
CA THR A 188 4.11 -1.28 6.03
C THR A 188 5.15 -0.39 5.36
N TRP A 189 5.86 0.46 6.12
CA TRP A 189 6.90 1.33 5.59
C TRP A 189 7.99 0.54 4.87
N GLU A 190 8.54 -0.50 5.48
CA GLU A 190 9.60 -1.32 4.87
C GLU A 190 9.12 -2.01 3.59
N GLN A 191 7.85 -2.40 3.53
CA GLN A 191 7.26 -3.00 2.32
C GLN A 191 7.11 -1.97 1.18
N VAL A 192 6.64 -0.76 1.48
CA VAL A 192 6.25 0.23 0.45
C VAL A 192 7.38 1.18 0.04
N LYS A 193 8.40 1.34 0.90
CA LYS A 193 9.54 2.24 0.68
C LYS A 193 10.20 2.07 -0.71
N PRO A 194 10.50 0.85 -1.21
CA PRO A 194 11.17 0.70 -2.51
C PRO A 194 10.39 1.32 -3.68
N ALA A 195 9.06 1.34 -3.62
CA ALA A 195 8.23 1.92 -4.67
C ALA A 195 8.23 3.46 -4.66
N MET A 196 8.55 4.07 -3.51
CA MET A 196 8.60 5.52 -3.33
C MET A 196 10.00 6.11 -3.58
N GLU A 197 11.03 5.27 -3.60
CA GLU A 197 12.41 5.69 -3.87
C GLU A 197 12.57 6.12 -5.33
N GLN A 198 12.68 7.42 -5.54
CA GLN A 198 12.90 8.03 -6.85
C GLN A 198 13.88 9.19 -6.76
N VAL A 199 14.66 9.40 -7.83
CA VAL A 199 15.52 10.57 -7.98
C VAL A 199 14.66 11.84 -7.90
N GLY A 200 15.01 12.73 -6.96
CA GLY A 200 14.29 13.97 -6.69
C GLY A 200 13.43 13.98 -5.42
N ILE A 201 13.19 12.82 -4.78
CA ILE A 201 12.40 12.73 -3.54
C ILE A 201 13.05 11.90 -2.41
N LEU A 202 14.27 11.40 -2.62
CA LEU A 202 15.02 10.58 -1.65
C LEU A 202 15.15 11.21 -0.26
N GLY A 203 15.28 12.54 -0.18
CA GLY A 203 15.35 13.25 1.09
C GLY A 203 14.09 13.10 1.92
N GLU A 204 12.91 13.18 1.29
CA GLU A 204 11.62 13.03 1.97
C GLU A 204 11.33 11.55 2.31
N VAL A 205 11.76 10.61 1.47
CA VAL A 205 11.70 9.17 1.79
C VAL A 205 12.56 8.86 3.02
N THR A 206 13.76 9.45 3.10
CA THR A 206 14.67 9.28 4.24
C THR A 206 14.08 9.88 5.54
N LYS A 207 13.51 11.08 5.46
CA LYS A 207 12.78 11.70 6.58
C LYS A 207 11.60 10.85 7.04
N THR A 208 10.85 10.29 6.11
CA THR A 208 9.72 9.40 6.41
C THR A 208 10.20 8.16 7.18
N HIS A 209 11.27 7.50 6.74
CA HIS A 209 11.85 6.35 7.46
C HIS A 209 12.28 6.70 8.89
N ALA A 210 12.98 7.83 9.06
CA ALA A 210 13.39 8.30 10.39
C ALA A 210 12.17 8.60 11.27
N THR A 211 11.15 9.25 10.72
CA THR A 211 9.94 9.63 11.45
C THR A 211 9.13 8.41 11.87
N VAL A 212 9.03 7.36 11.04
CA VAL A 212 8.37 6.09 11.41
C VAL A 212 9.01 5.49 12.66
N LYS A 213 10.35 5.48 12.76
CA LYS A 213 11.05 5.02 13.95
C LYS A 213 10.76 5.91 15.16
N GLN A 214 10.77 7.24 14.98
CA GLN A 214 10.47 8.18 16.06
C GLN A 214 9.01 8.08 16.55
N ILE A 215 8.06 7.77 15.65
CA ILE A 215 6.67 7.46 16.02
C ILE A 215 6.63 6.21 16.90
N LYS A 216 7.35 5.14 16.51
CA LYS A 216 7.47 3.91 17.32
C LYS A 216 8.02 4.18 18.70
N ASP A 217 9.11 4.94 18.78
CA ASP A 217 9.71 5.33 20.07
C ASP A 217 8.73 6.15 20.93
N ALA A 218 8.02 7.11 20.32
CA ALA A 218 7.04 7.93 21.03
C ALA A 218 5.84 7.11 21.54
N VAL A 219 5.33 6.17 20.74
CA VAL A 219 4.23 5.27 21.12
C VAL A 219 4.65 4.34 22.26
N ASN A 220 5.84 3.74 22.16
CA ASN A 220 6.37 2.83 23.19
C ASN A 220 6.69 3.56 24.51
N ALA A 221 6.99 4.86 24.43
CA ALA A 221 7.17 5.73 25.59
C ALA A 221 5.85 6.35 26.10
N GLU A 222 4.71 6.02 25.50
CA GLU A 222 3.39 6.61 25.80
C GLU A 222 3.40 8.15 25.77
N ASN A 223 4.24 8.75 24.91
CA ASN A 223 4.47 10.17 24.84
C ASN A 223 3.63 10.82 23.74
N LYS A 224 2.41 11.26 24.09
CA LYS A 224 1.48 11.90 23.15
C LYS A 224 2.04 13.18 22.51
N GLY A 225 2.82 13.97 23.26
CA GLY A 225 3.42 15.21 22.75
C GLY A 225 4.41 14.93 21.62
N SER A 226 5.40 14.06 21.90
CA SER A 226 6.36 13.61 20.89
C SER A 226 5.66 12.94 19.70
N PHE A 227 4.67 12.08 19.96
CA PHE A 227 3.89 11.46 18.89
C PHE A 227 3.22 12.49 17.98
N SER A 228 2.65 13.56 18.55
CA SER A 228 1.97 14.61 17.78
C SER A 228 2.95 15.37 16.86
N ASP A 229 4.16 15.65 17.34
CA ASP A 229 5.21 16.28 16.54
C ASP A 229 5.64 15.37 15.38
N GLN A 230 5.83 14.08 15.65
CA GLN A 230 6.21 13.12 14.62
C GLN A 230 5.07 12.83 13.64
N LEU A 231 3.82 12.86 14.09
CA LEU A 231 2.64 12.75 13.23
C LEU A 231 2.55 13.94 12.26
N ALA A 232 2.85 15.16 12.72
CA ALA A 232 2.93 16.32 11.84
C ALA A 232 4.06 16.18 10.81
N SER A 233 5.25 15.77 11.25
CA SER A 233 6.42 15.55 10.39
C SER A 233 6.15 14.51 9.30
N ILE A 234 5.58 13.35 9.65
CA ILE A 234 5.31 12.29 8.67
C ILE A 234 4.25 12.73 7.67
N ASN A 235 3.20 13.44 8.11
CA ASN A 235 2.16 13.95 7.19
C ASN A 235 2.71 14.99 6.23
N GLU A 236 3.66 15.83 6.66
CA GLU A 236 4.35 16.77 5.77
C GLU A 236 5.18 16.03 4.71
N SER A 237 6.03 15.09 5.12
CA SER A 237 6.86 14.32 4.19
C SER A 237 6.03 13.47 3.23
N LEU A 238 4.96 12.82 3.70
CA LEU A 238 4.01 12.09 2.85
C LEU A 238 3.30 13.04 1.87
N GLY A 239 2.93 14.24 2.31
CA GLY A 239 2.36 15.27 1.43
C GLY A 239 3.33 15.69 0.32
N ARG A 240 4.62 15.85 0.64
CA ARG A 240 5.67 16.15 -0.36
C ARG A 240 5.90 15.00 -1.33
N ILE A 241 5.98 13.75 -0.84
CA ILE A 241 6.09 12.54 -1.67
C ILE A 241 4.88 12.45 -2.62
N ARG A 242 3.67 12.56 -2.08
CA ARG A 242 2.43 12.56 -2.87
C ARG A 242 2.44 13.62 -3.97
N ASN A 243 2.75 14.87 -3.62
CA ASN A 243 2.72 15.98 -4.58
C ASN A 243 3.77 15.80 -5.70
N PHE A 244 4.93 15.22 -5.38
CA PHE A 244 5.95 14.90 -6.37
C PHE A 244 5.45 13.89 -7.40
N PHE A 245 4.77 12.82 -6.97
CA PHE A 245 4.23 11.81 -7.89
C PHE A 245 2.96 12.28 -8.61
N ARG A 246 2.13 13.10 -7.96
CA ARG A 246 0.93 13.70 -8.58
C ARG A 246 1.26 14.57 -9.79
N GLY A 247 2.42 15.23 -9.80
CA GLY A 247 2.84 16.14 -10.86
C GLY A 247 3.50 15.48 -12.07
N ARG A 248 3.55 14.14 -12.13
CA ARG A 248 4.20 13.34 -13.19
C ARG A 248 3.18 12.44 -13.89
#